data_AF-A0A964LXN2-F1
#
_entry.id   AF-A0A964LXN2-F1
#
_cell.length_a   1.000
_cell.length_b   1.000
_cell.length_c   1.000
_cell.angle_alpha   90.00
_cell.angle_beta   90.00
_cell.angle_gamma   90.00
#
_symmetry.space_group_name_H-M   'P 1'
#
loop_
_entity.id
_entity.type
_entity.pdbx_description
1 polymer ?
#
loop_
_entity_poly.entity_id
_entity_poly.type
_entity_poly.pdbx_seq_one_letter_code
_entity_poly.pdbx_strand_id
1 'polypeptide(L)'
;MYFMGIVTIIGSILGAIFLLTGLLVAKSAPQEAAAAAQAVALAVIPYVFFRVLHITKQSADTKAIREAVEAINRRDEANRSN
;
A
#
# COMPACT_ATOMS: atom_id res chain seq x y z
N MET A 1 -5.92 -7.47 -1.56
CA MET A 1 -5.50 -6.04 -1.58
C MET A 1 -6.40 -5.16 -0.75
N TYR A 2 -7.74 -5.30 -0.84
CA TYR A 2 -8.68 -4.48 -0.05
C TYR A 2 -8.44 -4.53 1.45
N PHE A 3 -8.20 -5.71 2.04
CA PHE A 3 -7.91 -5.85 3.47
C PHE A 3 -6.73 -4.98 3.92
N MET A 4 -5.56 -5.11 3.29
CA MET A 4 -4.38 -4.31 3.66
C MET A 4 -4.54 -2.81 3.37
N GLY A 5 -5.32 -2.46 2.34
CA GLY A 5 -5.69 -1.06 2.10
C GLY A 5 -6.56 -0.49 3.24
N ILE A 6 -7.56 -1.26 3.70
CA ILE A 6 -8.41 -0.88 4.84
C ILE A 6 -7.59 -0.74 6.11
N VAL A 7 -6.70 -1.69 6.40
CA VAL A 7 -5.79 -1.63 7.57
C VAL A 7 -4.89 -0.40 7.49
N THR A 8 -4.41 -0.02 6.29
CA THR A 8 -3.61 1.19 6.09
C THR A 8 -4.41 2.47 6.38
N ILE A 9 -5.67 2.53 5.94
CA ILE A 9 -6.55 3.68 6.20
C ILE A 9 -6.82 3.80 7.70
N ILE A 10 -7.18 2.69 8.36
CA ILE A 10 -7.42 2.67 9.81
C ILE A 10 -6.15 3.06 10.58
N GLY A 11 -5.00 2.49 10.21
CA GLY A 11 -3.71 2.83 10.82
C GLY A 11 -3.36 4.32 10.67
N SER A 12 -3.67 4.92 9.53
CA SER A 12 -3.45 6.36 9.28
C SER A 12 -4.36 7.22 10.15
N ILE A 13 -5.64 6.85 10.29
CA ILE A 13 -6.61 7.56 11.15
C ILE A 13 -6.18 7.46 12.61
N LEU A 14 -5.84 6.26 13.08
CA LEU A 14 -5.34 6.05 14.44
C LEU A 14 -4.05 6.83 14.68
N GLY A 15 -3.11 6.81 13.73
CA GLY A 15 -1.89 7.61 13.82
C GLY A 15 -2.17 9.09 14.01
N ALA A 16 -3.08 9.66 13.21
CA ALA A 16 -3.50 11.06 13.36
C ALA A 16 -4.11 11.34 14.75
N ILE A 17 -4.98 10.45 15.25
CA ILE A 17 -5.58 10.56 16.59
C ILE A 17 -4.49 10.53 17.68
N PHE A 18 -3.54 9.60 17.60
CA PHE A 18 -2.45 9.49 18.57
C PHE A 18 -1.52 10.71 18.56
N LEU A 19 -1.25 11.28 17.38
CA LEU A 19 -0.46 12.50 17.29
C LEU A 19 -1.19 13.69 17.94
N LEU A 20 -2.46 13.89 17.58
CA LEU A 20 -3.26 15.01 18.10
C LEU A 20 -3.46 14.89 19.61
N THR A 21 -3.80 13.70 20.11
CA THR A 21 -3.95 13.47 21.56
C THR A 21 -2.61 13.60 22.29
N GLY A 22 -1.52 13.10 21.70
CA GLY A 22 -0.17 13.27 22.21
C GLY A 22 0.20 14.73 22.41
N LEU A 23 -0.02 15.57 21.40
CA LEU A 23 0.30 17.00 21.48
C LEU A 23 -0.61 17.80 22.42
N LEU A 24 -1.87 17.39 22.57
CA LEU A 24 -2.85 18.10 23.41
C LEU A 24 -2.82 17.68 24.89
N VAL A 25 -2.38 16.45 25.19
CA VAL A 25 -2.47 15.86 26.54
C VAL A 25 -1.10 15.68 27.20
N ALA A 26 -0.01 15.61 26.41
CA ALA A 26 1.33 15.43 26.96
C ALA A 26 1.71 16.57 27.91
N LYS A 27 2.35 16.21 29.02
CA LYS A 27 2.82 17.15 30.05
C LYS A 27 4.31 17.44 29.95
N SER A 28 4.99 16.83 28.99
CA SER A 28 6.45 16.91 28.84
C SER A 28 6.89 16.56 27.43
N ALA A 29 8.00 17.14 26.97
CA ALA A 29 8.57 16.90 25.65
C ALA A 29 8.84 15.40 25.34
N PRO A 30 9.28 14.55 26.29
CA PRO A 30 9.43 13.12 26.01
C PRO A 30 8.12 12.40 25.68
N GLN A 31 6.99 12.83 26.26
CA GLN A 31 5.68 12.24 25.98
C GLN A 31 5.18 12.62 24.58
N GLU A 32 5.39 13.87 24.17
CA GLU A 32 5.08 14.33 22.81
C GLU A 32 5.87 13.53 21.77
N ALA A 33 7.17 13.33 22.00
CA ALA A 33 8.03 12.55 21.11
C ALA A 33 7.58 11.08 21.01
N ALA A 34 7.19 10.46 22.13
CA ALA A 34 6.69 9.09 22.14
C ALA A 34 5.36 8.96 21.38
N ALA A 35 4.43 9.90 21.57
CA ALA A 35 3.16 9.90 20.87
C ALA A 35 3.34 10.13 19.35
N ALA A 36 4.28 11.01 18.96
CA ALA A 36 4.63 11.19 17.55
C ALA A 36 5.24 9.93 16.94
N ALA A 37 6.13 9.23 17.65
CA ALA A 37 6.69 7.96 17.19
C ALA A 37 5.60 6.88 17.02
N GLN A 38 4.66 6.79 17.96
CA GLN A 38 3.52 5.87 17.88
C GLN A 38 2.62 6.20 16.69
N ALA A 39 2.32 7.48 16.47
CA ALA A 39 1.53 7.95 15.35
C ALA A 39 2.14 7.55 14.00
N VAL A 40 3.45 7.77 13.86
CA VAL A 40 4.20 7.38 12.65
C VAL A 40 4.19 5.87 12.48
N ALA A 41 4.43 5.09 13.54
CA ALA A 41 4.43 3.63 13.45
C ALA A 41 3.07 3.06 12.99
N LEU A 42 1.97 3.58 13.55
CA LEU A 42 0.61 3.17 13.21
C LEU A 42 0.24 3.49 11.75
N ALA A 43 0.71 4.59 11.20
CA ALA A 43 0.45 4.99 9.82
C ALA A 43 1.38 4.28 8.82
N VAL A 44 2.68 4.24 9.09
CA VAL A 44 3.71 3.86 8.11
C VAL A 44 3.83 2.36 7.96
N ILE A 45 3.81 1.59 9.05
CA ILE A 45 4.04 0.14 8.98
C ILE A 45 2.99 -0.56 8.08
N PRO A 46 1.68 -0.34 8.27
CA PRO A 46 0.67 -0.94 7.40
C PRO A 46 0.80 -0.49 5.93
N TYR A 47 1.12 0.79 5.70
CA TYR A 47 1.30 1.34 4.36
C TYR A 47 2.42 0.63 3.60
N VAL A 48 3.55 0.37 4.25
CA VAL A 48 4.69 -0.33 3.63
C VAL A 48 4.27 -1.74 3.18
N PHE A 49 3.59 -2.49 4.03
CA PHE A 49 3.08 -3.82 3.66
C PHE A 49 2.09 -3.76 2.50
N PHE A 50 1.13 -2.84 2.54
CA PHE A 50 0.19 -2.63 1.46
C PHE A 50 0.91 -2.30 0.15
N ARG A 51 1.91 -1.41 0.19
CA ARG A 51 2.64 -0.96 -1.00
C ARG A 51 3.45 -2.09 -1.62
N VAL A 52 4.15 -2.89 -0.83
CA VAL A 52 4.91 -4.05 -1.32
C VAL A 52 3.98 -5.05 -1.99
N LEU A 53 2.88 -5.43 -1.33
CA LEU A 53 1.91 -6.37 -1.89
C LEU A 53 1.27 -5.84 -3.19
N HIS A 54 0.98 -4.54 -3.24
CA HIS A 54 0.44 -3.88 -4.42
C HIS A 54 1.41 -3.93 -5.60
N ILE A 55 2.69 -3.58 -5.39
CA ILE A 55 3.72 -3.59 -6.43
C ILE A 55 3.94 -5.02 -6.95
N THR A 56 4.00 -6.00 -6.06
CA THR A 56 4.20 -7.41 -6.44
C THR A 56 3.05 -7.90 -7.32
N LYS A 57 1.79 -7.62 -6.92
CA LYS A 57 0.63 -8.01 -7.72
C LYS A 57 0.58 -7.27 -9.06
N GLN A 58 0.86 -5.97 -9.08
CA GLN A 58 0.89 -5.18 -10.31
C GLN A 58 1.93 -5.70 -11.31
N SER A 59 3.09 -6.14 -10.81
CA SER A 59 4.15 -6.73 -11.64
C SER A 59 3.72 -8.07 -12.24
N ALA A 60 3.01 -8.91 -11.48
CA ALA A 60 2.47 -10.17 -11.98
C ALA A 60 1.36 -9.96 -13.02
N ASP A 61 0.42 -9.04 -12.75
CA ASP A 61 -0.68 -8.72 -13.66
C ASP A 61 -0.15 -8.15 -14.99
N THR A 62 0.89 -7.29 -14.94
CA THR A 62 1.54 -6.73 -16.13
C THR A 62 2.19 -7.82 -17.00
N LYS A 63 2.85 -8.82 -16.39
CA LYS A 63 3.44 -9.95 -17.12
C LYS A 63 2.36 -10.80 -17.79
N ALA A 64 1.30 -11.14 -17.06
CA ALA A 64 0.18 -11.92 -17.59
C ALA A 64 -0.51 -11.23 -18.78
N ILE A 65 -0.71 -9.92 -18.71
CA ILE A 65 -1.29 -9.15 -19.83
C ILE A 65 -0.36 -9.17 -21.03
N ARG A 66 0.95 -8.97 -20.83
CA ARG A 66 1.93 -9.01 -21.92
C ARG A 66 1.94 -10.36 -22.63
N GLU A 67 1.95 -11.45 -21.88
CA GLU A 67 1.88 -12.82 -22.44
C GLU A 67 0.58 -13.06 -23.21
N ALA A 68 -0.56 -12.57 -22.71
CA ALA A 68 -1.84 -12.65 -23.40
C ALA A 68 -1.84 -11.86 -24.72
N VAL A 69 -1.27 -10.66 -24.74
CA VAL A 69 -1.15 -9.83 -25.95
C VAL A 69 -0.25 -10.50 -26.99
N GLU A 70 0.88 -11.06 -26.57
CA GLU A 70 1.79 -11.78 -27.48
C GLU A 70 1.12 -13.04 -28.07
N ALA A 71 0.32 -13.76 -27.28
CA ALA A 71 -0.45 -14.90 -27.77
C ALA A 71 -1.51 -14.49 -28.80
N ILE A 72 -2.17 -13.35 -28.62
CA ILE A 72 -3.12 -12.80 -29.59
C ILE A 72 -2.39 -12.41 -30.88
N ASN A 73 -1.24 -11.74 -30.78
CA ASN A 73 -0.47 -11.34 -31.97
C ASN A 73 -0.01 -12.55 -32.79
N ARG A 74 0.48 -13.61 -32.13
CA ARG A 74 0.83 -14.87 -32.82
C ARG A 74 -0.36 -15.52 -33.53
N ARG A 75 -1.56 -15.45 -32.94
CA ARG A 75 -2.78 -15.96 -33.57
C ARG A 75 -3.19 -15.13 -34.79
N ASP A 76 -3.06 -13.80 -34.71
CA ASP A 76 -3.37 -12.91 -35.83
C ASP A 76 -2.42 -13.14 -37.01
N GLU A 77 -1.12 -13.30 -36.76
CA GLU A 77 -0.12 -13.63 -37.78
C GLU A 77 -0.40 -14.98 -38.47
N ALA A 78 -0.80 -16.00 -37.70
CA ALA A 78 -1.21 -17.30 -38.24
C ALA A 78 -2.49 -17.22 -39.09
N ASN A 79 -3.43 -16.33 -38.74
CA ASN A 79 -4.65 -16.13 -39.51
C ASN A 79 -4.42 -15.33 -40.80
N ARG A 80 -3.43 -14.42 -40.83
CA ARG A 80 -3.08 -13.64 -42.03
C ARG A 80 -2.27 -14.43 -43.07
N SER A 81 -1.74 -15.58 -42.69
CA SER A 81 -0.94 -16.45 -43.56
C SER A 81 -1.74 -17.59 -44.20
N ASN A 82 -3.02 -17.74 -43.81
CA ASN A 82 -4.02 -18.55 -44.51
C ASN A 82 -4.86 -17.68 -45.46
#